data_AF-A0A0F9YUJ0-F1
#
_entry.id   AF-A0A0F9YUJ0-F1
#
_cell.length_a   1.000
_cell.length_b   1.000
_cell.length_c   1.000
_cell.angle_alpha   90.00
_cell.angle_beta   90.00
_cell.angle_gamma   90.00
#
_symmetry.space_group_name_H-M   'P 1'
#
loop_
_entity.id
_entity.type
_entity.pdbx_description
1 polymer ?
#
loop_
_entity_poly.entity_id
_entity_poly.type
_entity_poly.pdbx_seq_one_letter_code
_entity_poly.pdbx_strand_id
1 'polypeptide(L)'
;MTETPPRNEREYNPICTVDGVLLTIEQECLKVLLHRRPKAPFEGRWALVGGYIHQNEDAGVLEAVQRILRDKAGLPTLYLEQLQTYSGPDRDPRGWSVSVAHLGLVPRAKLKLPDDPHVMLTDVEGLPDLAFDHKQMIDDAVARLRGKGAYSSLPAALLDDLFTLPELLRTYEIVLGTKIDESSFRRKINALEMIEDSGEKRKTGSKRPAALYRLTEPAQTFNRTFAAAAG
;
A
#
# COMPACT_ATOMS: atom_id res chain seq x y z
N MET A 1 40.23 10.68 37.17
CA MET A 1 38.92 10.07 36.87
C MET A 1 37.99 11.23 36.56
N THR A 2 37.73 11.48 35.28
CA THR A 2 36.78 12.52 34.84
C THR A 2 35.38 11.94 34.95
N GLU A 3 34.58 12.44 35.88
CA GLU A 3 33.17 12.09 36.00
C GLU A 3 32.44 12.50 34.71
N THR A 4 31.86 11.53 34.02
CA THR A 4 30.91 11.76 32.94
C THR A 4 29.73 12.53 33.53
N PRO A 5 29.35 13.70 33.00
CA PRO A 5 28.20 14.44 33.50
C PRO A 5 26.95 13.55 33.41
N PRO A 6 25.98 13.68 34.34
CA PRO A 6 24.76 12.90 34.29
C PRO A 6 24.08 13.14 32.94
N ARG A 7 23.85 12.07 32.17
CA ARG A 7 23.11 12.15 30.91
C ARG A 7 21.74 12.74 31.21
N ASN A 8 21.41 13.84 30.56
CA ASN A 8 20.13 14.48 30.67
C ASN A 8 19.07 13.50 30.12
N GLU A 9 18.20 12.93 30.96
CA GLU A 9 17.20 11.91 30.55
C GLU A 9 16.25 12.38 29.43
N ARG A 10 16.26 13.69 29.10
CA ARG A 10 15.42 14.32 28.07
C ARG A 10 16.02 14.36 26.67
N GLU A 11 17.25 13.89 26.45
CA GLU A 11 17.98 14.14 25.19
C GLU A 11 17.76 13.10 24.08
N TYR A 12 17.04 11.99 24.34
CA TYR A 12 16.96 10.85 23.42
C TYR A 12 15.52 10.36 23.12
N ASN A 13 14.55 11.26 22.97
CA ASN A 13 13.19 10.89 22.59
C ASN A 13 12.91 11.28 21.13
N PRO A 14 13.37 10.49 20.14
CA PRO A 14 12.96 10.72 18.76
C PRO A 14 11.45 10.58 18.63
N ILE A 15 10.87 11.35 17.73
CA ILE A 15 9.46 11.19 17.36
C ILE A 15 9.32 9.85 16.64
N CYS A 16 8.60 8.89 17.23
CA CYS A 16 8.36 7.57 16.65
C CYS A 16 6.95 7.45 16.08
N THR A 17 6.85 7.27 14.77
CA THR A 17 5.59 7.16 14.04
C THR A 17 5.54 5.90 13.17
N VAL A 18 4.34 5.61 12.67
CA VAL A 18 4.10 4.67 11.59
C VAL A 18 3.23 5.33 10.54
N ASP A 19 3.48 5.02 9.28
CA ASP A 19 2.73 5.56 8.13
C ASP A 19 2.27 4.42 7.21
N GLY A 20 1.01 4.45 6.80
CA GLY A 20 0.44 3.54 5.82
C GLY A 20 0.39 4.16 4.43
N VAL A 21 1.14 3.61 3.48
CA VAL A 21 0.99 3.89 2.04
C VAL A 21 -0.05 2.94 1.49
N LEU A 22 -1.32 3.39 1.48
CA LEU A 22 -2.44 2.55 1.06
C LEU A 22 -2.73 2.76 -0.42
N LEU A 23 -2.49 1.72 -1.22
CA LEU A 23 -2.71 1.71 -2.66
C LEU A 23 -3.97 0.93 -3.02
N THR A 24 -4.69 1.44 -4.01
CA THR A 24 -5.86 0.81 -4.61
C THR A 24 -5.90 1.10 -6.12
N ILE A 25 -6.78 0.44 -6.86
CA ILE A 25 -7.05 0.79 -8.25
C ILE A 25 -8.45 1.38 -8.35
N GLU A 26 -8.55 2.57 -8.95
CA GLU A 26 -9.82 3.21 -9.26
C GLU A 26 -9.69 3.97 -10.57
N GLN A 27 -10.72 3.88 -11.43
CA GLN A 27 -10.75 4.56 -12.73
C GLN A 27 -9.51 4.27 -13.59
N GLU A 28 -9.08 3.00 -13.62
CA GLU A 28 -7.93 2.54 -14.42
C GLU A 28 -6.56 3.11 -13.99
N CYS A 29 -6.48 3.75 -12.83
CA CYS A 29 -5.24 4.29 -12.26
C CYS A 29 -4.90 3.63 -10.92
N LEU A 30 -3.61 3.52 -10.63
CA LEU A 30 -3.11 3.21 -9.29
C LEU A 30 -3.24 4.48 -8.44
N LYS A 31 -4.01 4.40 -7.35
CA LYS A 31 -4.28 5.53 -6.47
C LYS A 31 -3.77 5.28 -5.07
N VAL A 32 -3.42 6.35 -4.36
CA VAL A 32 -3.02 6.35 -2.95
C VAL A 32 -4.05 7.08 -2.09
N LEU A 33 -4.32 6.55 -0.90
CA LEU A 33 -5.17 7.21 0.09
C LEU A 33 -4.37 8.24 0.89
N LEU A 34 -4.87 9.48 0.90
CA LEU A 34 -4.33 10.59 1.65
C LEU A 34 -5.39 11.17 2.58
N HIS A 35 -4.92 11.80 3.65
CA HIS A 35 -5.75 12.61 4.54
C HIS A 35 -5.17 14.02 4.67
N ARG A 36 -6.05 14.99 4.93
CA ARG A 36 -5.67 16.37 5.19
C ARG A 36 -5.31 16.52 6.66
N ARG A 37 -4.11 17.02 6.95
CA ARG A 37 -3.64 17.17 8.34
C ARG A 37 -4.47 18.22 9.08
N PRO A 38 -5.07 17.89 10.23
CA PRO A 38 -5.89 18.83 10.99
C PRO A 38 -5.08 19.73 11.93
N LYS A 39 -3.76 19.50 12.08
CA LYS A 39 -2.90 20.17 13.06
C LYS A 39 -1.49 20.36 12.52
N ALA A 40 -0.81 21.38 13.05
CA ALA A 40 0.61 21.62 12.82
C ALA A 40 1.50 20.43 13.27
N PRO A 41 2.70 20.26 12.67
CA PRO A 41 3.20 20.97 11.49
C PRO A 41 2.47 20.54 10.21
N PHE A 42 2.58 21.36 9.15
CA PHE A 42 1.94 21.14 7.86
C PHE A 42 0.40 21.04 7.93
N GLU A 43 -0.21 21.84 8.79
CA GLU A 43 -1.67 21.93 8.87
C GLU A 43 -2.28 22.25 7.50
N GLY A 44 -3.37 21.55 7.17
CA GLY A 44 -4.05 21.71 5.89
C GLY A 44 -3.36 21.07 4.69
N ARG A 45 -2.13 20.53 4.83
CA ARG A 45 -1.48 19.75 3.77
C ARG A 45 -1.98 18.31 3.73
N TRP A 46 -1.83 17.67 2.58
CA TRP A 46 -2.11 16.25 2.40
C TRP A 46 -0.98 15.38 2.97
N ALA A 47 -1.33 14.22 3.51
CA ALA A 47 -0.38 13.31 4.15
C ALA A 47 -0.87 11.87 4.08
N LEU A 48 0.07 10.93 4.16
CA LEU A 48 -0.21 9.52 4.41
C LEU A 48 -0.99 9.32 5.70
N VAL A 49 -1.74 8.24 5.78
CA VAL A 49 -2.46 7.85 7.00
C VAL A 49 -1.44 7.30 7.99
N GLY A 50 -0.98 8.15 8.90
CA GLY A 50 0.02 7.81 9.90
C GLY A 50 -0.24 8.43 11.27
N GLY A 51 0.57 8.05 12.25
CA GLY A 51 0.41 8.45 13.64
C GLY A 51 1.51 7.92 14.54
N TYR A 52 1.41 8.28 15.82
CA TYR A 52 2.37 7.88 16.84
C TYR A 52 2.17 6.43 17.27
N ILE A 53 3.29 5.80 17.62
CA ILE A 53 3.28 4.56 18.39
C ILE A 53 2.92 4.90 19.84
N HIS A 54 1.88 4.26 20.36
CA HIS A 54 1.40 4.41 21.72
C HIS A 54 1.99 3.31 22.60
N GLN A 55 2.98 3.65 23.42
CA GLN A 55 3.77 2.69 24.20
C GLN A 55 2.95 1.83 25.18
N ASN A 56 1.78 2.31 25.60
CA ASN A 56 0.89 1.61 26.53
C ASN A 56 -0.21 0.79 25.84
N GLU A 57 -0.38 0.95 24.52
CA GLU A 57 -1.48 0.35 23.75
C GLU A 57 -0.98 -0.57 22.64
N ASP A 58 0.14 -0.25 22.01
CA ASP A 58 0.70 -0.99 20.88
C ASP A 58 1.73 -2.02 21.36
N ALA A 59 1.49 -3.29 21.06
CA ALA A 59 2.47 -4.36 21.29
C ALA A 59 3.69 -4.26 20.34
N GLY A 60 3.54 -3.54 19.24
CA GLY A 60 4.55 -3.38 18.21
C GLY A 60 4.12 -2.44 17.10
N VAL A 61 5.00 -2.30 16.12
CA VAL A 61 4.81 -1.43 14.96
C VAL A 61 3.61 -1.87 14.11
N LEU A 62 3.41 -3.18 13.95
CA LEU A 62 2.32 -3.74 13.15
C LEU A 62 0.96 -3.40 13.76
N GLU A 63 0.83 -3.53 15.08
CA GLU A 63 -0.37 -3.20 15.83
C GLU A 63 -0.67 -1.70 15.76
N ALA A 64 0.38 -0.86 15.87
CA ALA A 64 0.26 0.59 15.76
C ALA A 64 -0.31 1.01 14.40
N VAL A 65 0.25 0.48 13.29
CA VAL A 65 -0.24 0.84 11.95
C VAL A 65 -1.65 0.30 11.72
N GLN A 66 -1.96 -0.93 12.16
CA GLN A 66 -3.31 -1.49 12.04
C GLN A 66 -4.33 -0.67 12.82
N ARG A 67 -4.00 -0.23 14.05
CA ARG A 67 -4.85 0.66 14.85
C ARG A 67 -5.09 1.97 14.11
N ILE A 68 -4.03 2.64 13.64
CA ILE A 68 -4.14 3.91 12.91
C ILE A 68 -4.99 3.76 11.65
N LEU A 69 -4.83 2.68 10.89
CA LEU A 69 -5.62 2.41 9.68
C LEU A 69 -7.09 2.10 9.99
N ARG A 70 -7.37 1.38 11.09
CA ARG A 70 -8.76 1.18 11.56
C ARG A 70 -9.39 2.49 11.99
N ASP A 71 -8.70 3.27 12.83
CA ASP A 71 -9.23 4.49 13.45
C ASP A 71 -9.45 5.60 12.42
N LYS A 72 -8.53 5.75 11.46
CA LYS A 72 -8.54 6.86 10.50
C LYS A 72 -9.11 6.53 9.13
N ALA A 73 -9.07 5.27 8.72
CA ALA A 73 -9.52 4.86 7.39
C ALA A 73 -10.63 3.78 7.41
N GLY A 74 -11.04 3.30 8.59
CA GLY A 74 -12.12 2.31 8.72
C GLY A 74 -11.81 0.97 8.07
N LEU A 75 -10.53 0.61 7.90
CA LEU A 75 -10.11 -0.55 7.12
C LEU A 75 -9.84 -1.77 8.01
N PRO A 76 -10.64 -2.83 7.93
CA PRO A 76 -10.48 -3.98 8.82
C PRO A 76 -9.47 -5.01 8.31
N THR A 77 -9.28 -5.17 6.99
CA THR A 77 -8.38 -6.18 6.43
C THR A 77 -7.85 -5.76 5.06
N LEU A 78 -6.53 -5.70 4.95
CA LEU A 78 -5.78 -5.37 3.75
C LEU A 78 -4.46 -6.12 3.78
N TYR A 79 -3.87 -6.35 2.61
CA TYR A 79 -2.49 -6.83 2.55
C TYR A 79 -1.58 -5.73 3.11
N LEU A 80 -0.74 -6.06 4.08
CA LEU A 80 0.16 -5.11 4.73
C LEU A 80 1.58 -5.69 4.80
N GLU A 81 2.55 -4.94 4.30
CA GLU A 81 3.99 -5.28 4.36
C GLU A 81 4.77 -4.08 4.87
N GLN A 82 5.73 -4.29 5.78
CA GLN A 82 6.66 -3.23 6.13
C GLN A 82 7.48 -2.83 4.89
N LEU A 83 7.41 -1.56 4.51
CA LEU A 83 8.10 -1.03 3.33
C LEU A 83 9.57 -0.77 3.67
N GLN A 84 9.78 0.16 4.60
CA GLN A 84 11.08 0.68 5.03
C GLN A 84 10.92 1.58 6.27
N THR A 85 12.02 1.82 6.98
CA THR A 85 12.13 2.83 8.04
C THR A 85 12.76 4.11 7.50
N TYR A 86 12.12 5.25 7.75
CA TYR A 86 12.60 6.59 7.40
C TYR A 86 13.00 7.31 8.68
N SER A 87 14.23 7.79 8.76
CA SER A 87 14.74 8.44 9.98
C SER A 87 15.67 9.59 9.66
N GLY A 88 15.70 10.58 10.56
CA GLY A 88 16.62 11.71 10.46
C GLY A 88 16.12 12.98 11.15
N PRO A 89 16.98 14.01 11.23
CA PRO A 89 16.64 15.30 11.81
C PRO A 89 15.79 16.19 10.89
N ASP A 90 15.92 16.05 9.56
CA ASP A 90 15.37 17.01 8.59
C ASP A 90 13.96 16.67 8.12
N ARG A 91 13.52 15.43 8.37
CA ARG A 91 12.23 14.92 7.88
C ARG A 91 11.02 15.46 8.66
N ASP A 92 11.20 15.84 9.92
CA ASP A 92 10.18 16.47 10.75
C ASP A 92 10.72 17.78 11.34
N PRO A 93 10.06 18.94 11.13
CA PRO A 93 10.54 20.23 11.62
C PRO A 93 10.61 20.33 13.14
N ARG A 94 10.04 19.37 13.87
CA ARG A 94 10.09 19.30 15.34
C ARG A 94 11.37 18.64 15.87
N GLY A 95 12.18 18.04 14.99
CA GLY A 95 13.46 17.45 15.33
C GLY A 95 13.61 15.99 14.89
N TRP A 96 14.52 15.27 15.54
CA TRP A 96 14.85 13.88 15.20
C TRP A 96 13.62 12.98 15.27
N SER A 97 13.37 12.24 14.19
CA SER A 97 12.20 11.40 14.06
C SER A 97 12.50 10.13 13.28
N VAL A 98 11.69 9.11 13.54
CA VAL A 98 11.70 7.79 12.91
C VAL A 98 10.26 7.46 12.54
N SER A 99 10.01 7.11 11.28
CA SER A 99 8.74 6.51 10.87
C SER A 99 8.96 5.15 10.23
N VAL A 100 8.19 4.16 10.67
CA VAL A 100 8.16 2.84 10.02
C VAL A 100 6.98 2.79 9.06
N ALA A 101 7.27 2.87 7.76
CA ALA A 101 6.24 2.90 6.73
C ALA A 101 5.83 1.48 6.32
N HIS A 102 4.55 1.31 6.03
CA HIS A 102 3.98 0.06 5.53
C HIS A 102 3.29 0.28 4.18
N LEU A 103 3.52 -0.64 3.26
CA LEU A 103 2.74 -0.75 2.03
C LEU A 103 1.45 -1.51 2.34
N GLY A 104 0.32 -0.87 2.10
CA GLY A 104 -1.00 -1.49 2.16
C GLY A 104 -1.60 -1.63 0.76
N LEU A 105 -2.10 -2.81 0.40
CA LEU A 105 -2.85 -3.03 -0.84
C LEU A 105 -4.29 -3.38 -0.48
N VAL A 106 -5.24 -2.64 -1.04
CA VAL A 106 -6.65 -2.76 -0.68
C VAL A 106 -7.55 -2.74 -1.92
N PRO A 107 -8.49 -3.70 -2.03
CA PRO A 107 -9.49 -3.67 -3.08
C PRO A 107 -10.39 -2.45 -2.94
N ARG A 108 -10.70 -1.80 -4.06
CA ARG A 108 -11.46 -0.56 -4.06
C ARG A 108 -12.85 -0.71 -3.42
N ALA A 109 -13.48 -1.88 -3.58
CA ALA A 109 -14.78 -2.20 -2.98
C ALA A 109 -14.72 -2.34 -1.45
N LYS A 110 -13.55 -2.68 -0.89
CA LYS A 110 -13.32 -2.78 0.56
C LYS A 110 -12.97 -1.43 1.21
N LEU A 111 -12.55 -0.44 0.41
CA LEU A 111 -12.36 0.94 0.86
C LEU A 111 -13.71 1.64 1.06
N LYS A 112 -14.19 1.69 2.31
CA LYS A 112 -15.34 2.49 2.72
C LYS A 112 -14.87 3.88 3.13
N LEU A 113 -14.58 4.72 2.14
CA LEU A 113 -14.20 6.09 2.42
C LEU A 113 -15.42 6.89 2.88
N PRO A 114 -15.31 7.65 3.99
CA PRO A 114 -16.35 8.60 4.35
C PRO A 114 -16.48 9.66 3.25
N ASP A 115 -17.66 10.25 3.11
CA ASP A 115 -17.84 11.48 2.33
C ASP A 115 -17.26 12.65 3.14
N ASP A 116 -15.94 12.65 3.26
CA ASP A 116 -15.14 13.56 4.05
C ASP A 116 -14.18 14.32 3.12
N PRO A 117 -14.30 15.66 3.01
CA PRO A 117 -13.38 16.47 2.20
C PRO A 117 -11.93 16.43 2.70
N HIS A 118 -11.68 15.87 3.89
CA HIS A 118 -10.34 15.65 4.44
C HIS A 118 -9.73 14.30 4.04
N VAL A 119 -10.39 13.50 3.20
CA VAL A 119 -9.88 12.24 2.67
C VAL A 119 -9.86 12.28 1.15
N MET A 120 -8.79 11.78 0.53
CA MET A 120 -8.64 11.81 -0.92
C MET A 120 -7.97 10.55 -1.45
N LEU A 121 -8.54 9.96 -2.50
CA LEU A 121 -7.83 9.03 -3.38
C LEU A 121 -7.29 9.80 -4.58
N THR A 122 -5.97 9.84 -4.71
CA THR A 122 -5.30 10.54 -5.82
C THR A 122 -4.43 9.59 -6.62
N ASP A 123 -4.24 9.89 -7.90
CA ASP A 123 -3.29 9.18 -8.76
C ASP A 123 -1.87 9.30 -8.21
N VAL A 124 -1.12 8.19 -8.18
CA VAL A 124 0.29 8.17 -7.75
C VAL A 124 1.21 8.91 -8.71
N GLU A 125 0.82 9.08 -9.97
CA GLU A 125 1.57 9.85 -10.97
C GLU A 125 1.26 11.35 -10.90
N GLY A 126 0.23 11.75 -10.15
CA GLY A 126 -0.28 13.13 -10.03
C GLY A 126 -0.49 13.56 -8.59
N LEU A 127 0.52 13.39 -7.74
CA LEU A 127 0.44 13.70 -6.31
C LEU A 127 0.32 15.22 -6.05
N PRO A 128 -0.51 15.65 -5.07
CA PRO A 128 -0.52 17.03 -4.59
C PRO A 128 0.71 17.33 -3.74
N ASP A 129 0.82 18.55 -3.22
CA ASP A 129 1.82 18.89 -2.19
C ASP A 129 1.56 18.09 -0.90
N LEU A 130 2.58 17.35 -0.47
CA LEU A 130 2.53 16.49 0.71
C LEU A 130 3.29 17.09 1.90
N ALA A 131 2.91 16.65 3.10
CA ALA A 131 3.65 16.93 4.33
C ALA A 131 4.89 16.03 4.45
N PHE A 132 5.93 16.54 5.13
CA PHE A 132 7.16 15.80 5.43
C PHE A 132 7.83 15.18 4.19
N ASP A 133 8.39 13.98 4.36
CA ASP A 133 9.01 13.12 3.36
C ASP A 133 8.01 12.15 2.69
N HIS A 134 6.69 12.38 2.83
CA HIS A 134 5.68 11.41 2.38
C HIS A 134 5.66 11.16 0.88
N LYS A 135 6.11 12.12 0.06
CA LYS A 135 6.27 11.88 -1.39
C LYS A 135 7.27 10.74 -1.64
N GLN A 136 8.42 10.77 -0.97
CA GLN A 136 9.43 9.74 -1.07
C GLN A 136 8.88 8.37 -0.66
N MET A 137 8.11 8.32 0.45
CA MET A 137 7.49 7.08 0.91
C MET A 137 6.52 6.48 -0.13
N ILE A 138 5.76 7.32 -0.83
CA ILE A 138 4.85 6.87 -1.90
C ILE A 138 5.64 6.39 -3.11
N ASP A 139 6.64 7.14 -3.55
CA ASP A 139 7.49 6.78 -4.67
C ASP A 139 8.15 5.40 -4.43
N ASP A 140 8.68 5.17 -3.22
CA ASP A 140 9.30 3.91 -2.82
C ASP A 140 8.30 2.75 -2.73
N ALA A 141 7.07 3.02 -2.24
CA ALA A 141 6.00 2.03 -2.20
C ALA A 141 5.56 1.59 -3.59
N VAL A 142 5.40 2.55 -4.52
CA VAL A 142 5.06 2.28 -5.92
C VAL A 142 6.18 1.51 -6.60
N ALA A 143 7.44 1.91 -6.37
CA ALA A 143 8.60 1.18 -6.89
C ALA A 143 8.66 -0.25 -6.34
N ARG A 144 8.38 -0.45 -5.04
CA ARG A 144 8.29 -1.77 -4.41
C ARG A 144 7.20 -2.62 -5.03
N LEU A 145 6.00 -2.07 -5.19
CA LEU A 145 4.87 -2.78 -5.80
C LEU A 145 5.15 -3.13 -7.26
N ARG A 146 5.72 -2.21 -8.05
CA ARG A 146 6.11 -2.45 -9.46
C ARG A 146 7.20 -3.52 -9.55
N GLY A 147 8.25 -3.39 -8.74
CA GLY A 147 9.40 -4.30 -8.74
C GLY A 147 9.03 -5.71 -8.32
N LYS A 148 8.25 -5.87 -7.23
CA LYS A 148 7.78 -7.18 -6.78
C LYS A 148 6.60 -7.70 -7.59
N GLY A 149 5.74 -6.82 -8.09
CA GLY A 149 4.51 -7.19 -8.79
C GLY A 149 4.78 -7.87 -10.12
N ALA A 150 5.93 -7.62 -10.73
CA ALA A 150 6.35 -8.40 -11.89
C ALA A 150 6.55 -9.89 -11.55
N TYR A 151 6.70 -10.25 -10.27
CA TYR A 151 7.21 -11.56 -9.87
C TYR A 151 6.39 -12.25 -8.79
N SER A 152 5.28 -11.64 -8.37
CA SER A 152 4.49 -12.10 -7.22
C SER A 152 2.98 -12.00 -7.47
N SER A 153 2.17 -12.51 -6.53
CA SER A 153 0.73 -12.29 -6.49
C SER A 153 0.34 -10.94 -5.88
N LEU A 154 1.29 -10.05 -5.57
CA LEU A 154 0.99 -8.78 -4.91
C LEU A 154 -0.05 -7.93 -5.64
N PRO A 155 -0.02 -7.76 -6.98
CA PRO A 155 -1.05 -6.99 -7.67
C PRO A 155 -2.46 -7.55 -7.43
N ALA A 156 -2.61 -8.86 -7.24
CA ALA A 156 -3.90 -9.48 -6.97
C ALA A 156 -4.49 -9.08 -5.60
N ALA A 157 -3.68 -8.56 -4.66
CA ALA A 157 -4.20 -8.00 -3.41
C ALA A 157 -5.04 -6.72 -3.61
N LEU A 158 -5.01 -6.12 -4.80
CA LEU A 158 -5.85 -4.98 -5.19
C LEU A 158 -7.23 -5.44 -5.72
N LEU A 159 -7.48 -6.74 -5.83
CA LEU A 159 -8.73 -7.33 -6.29
C LEU A 159 -9.54 -7.91 -5.13
N ASP A 160 -10.85 -8.02 -5.34
CA ASP A 160 -11.73 -8.77 -4.44
C ASP A 160 -11.35 -10.25 -4.39
N ASP A 161 -11.87 -10.98 -3.39
CA ASP A 161 -11.50 -12.39 -3.17
C ASP A 161 -11.85 -13.30 -4.36
N LEU A 162 -12.79 -12.88 -5.20
CA LEU A 162 -13.15 -13.54 -6.46
C LEU A 162 -13.02 -12.56 -7.62
N PHE A 163 -12.17 -12.90 -8.57
CA PHE A 163 -11.88 -12.11 -9.76
C PHE A 163 -11.85 -12.96 -11.02
N THR A 164 -12.07 -12.32 -12.16
CA THR A 164 -11.91 -12.92 -13.48
C THR A 164 -10.47 -12.78 -13.96
N LEU A 165 -10.04 -13.64 -14.88
CA LEU A 165 -8.70 -13.54 -15.46
C LEU A 165 -8.44 -12.20 -16.18
N PRO A 166 -9.40 -11.58 -16.92
CA PRO A 166 -9.22 -10.25 -17.46
C PRO A 166 -9.04 -9.16 -16.39
N GLU A 167 -9.76 -9.23 -15.25
CA GLU A 167 -9.57 -8.29 -14.13
C GLU A 167 -8.17 -8.44 -13.52
N LEU A 168 -7.69 -9.69 -13.39
CA LEU A 168 -6.33 -9.98 -12.95
C LEU A 168 -5.30 -9.40 -13.93
N LEU A 169 -5.37 -9.73 -15.22
CA LEU A 169 -4.46 -9.19 -16.24
C LEU A 169 -4.45 -7.66 -16.20
N ARG A 170 -5.64 -7.04 -16.16
CA ARG A 170 -5.76 -5.58 -16.15
C ARG A 170 -5.11 -4.94 -14.93
N THR A 171 -5.25 -5.58 -13.78
CA THR A 171 -4.61 -5.14 -12.52
C THR A 171 -3.08 -5.15 -12.64
N TYR A 172 -2.50 -6.19 -13.24
CA TYR A 172 -1.06 -6.24 -13.50
C TYR A 172 -0.62 -5.16 -14.49
N GLU A 173 -1.38 -4.91 -15.56
CA GLU A 173 -1.06 -3.85 -16.51
C GLU A 173 -1.04 -2.46 -15.86
N ILE A 174 -2.02 -2.17 -15.00
CA ILE A 174 -2.12 -0.89 -14.28
C ILE A 174 -0.94 -0.74 -13.31
N VAL A 175 -0.65 -1.77 -12.52
CA VAL A 175 0.46 -1.74 -11.58
C VAL A 175 1.79 -1.55 -12.30
N LEU A 176 2.05 -2.33 -13.36
CA LEU A 176 3.31 -2.30 -14.10
C LEU A 176 3.43 -1.12 -15.07
N GLY A 177 2.33 -0.41 -15.34
CA GLY A 177 2.30 0.71 -16.29
C GLY A 177 2.53 0.30 -17.75
N THR A 178 2.31 -0.96 -18.10
CA THR A 178 2.55 -1.48 -19.45
C THR A 178 1.54 -2.55 -19.85
N LYS A 179 1.37 -2.74 -21.16
CA LYS A 179 0.54 -3.82 -21.71
C LYS A 179 1.25 -5.17 -21.60
N ILE A 180 0.49 -6.21 -21.32
CA ILE A 180 1.00 -7.56 -21.13
C ILE A 180 0.31 -8.47 -22.14
N ASP A 181 1.10 -9.31 -22.82
CA ASP A 181 0.55 -10.36 -23.68
C ASP A 181 -0.27 -11.37 -22.86
N GLU A 182 -1.54 -11.53 -23.23
CA GLU A 182 -2.48 -12.38 -22.50
C GLU A 182 -2.04 -13.84 -22.48
N SER A 183 -1.44 -14.34 -23.57
CA SER A 183 -1.00 -15.73 -23.67
C SER A 183 0.17 -16.03 -22.73
N SER A 184 1.13 -15.09 -22.65
CA SER A 184 2.29 -15.16 -21.77
C SER A 184 1.88 -15.01 -20.30
N PHE A 185 0.93 -14.11 -20.03
CA PHE A 185 0.36 -13.94 -18.69
C PHE A 185 -0.29 -15.23 -18.20
N ARG A 186 -1.21 -15.80 -18.99
CA ARG A 186 -1.89 -17.07 -18.69
C ARG A 186 -0.90 -18.20 -18.39
N ARG A 187 0.11 -18.35 -19.26
CA ARG A 187 1.14 -19.39 -19.11
C ARG A 187 1.88 -19.24 -17.78
N LYS A 188 2.26 -18.02 -17.41
CA LYS A 188 2.99 -17.75 -16.17
C LYS A 188 2.12 -17.93 -14.93
N ILE A 189 0.90 -17.42 -14.92
CA ILE A 189 -0.02 -17.58 -13.78
C ILE A 189 -0.29 -19.07 -13.49
N ASN A 190 -0.50 -19.88 -14.53
CA ASN A 190 -0.69 -21.32 -14.38
C ASN A 190 0.59 -22.01 -13.88
N ALA A 191 1.76 -21.64 -14.42
CA ALA A 191 3.03 -22.21 -13.98
C ALA A 191 3.41 -21.88 -12.54
N LEU A 192 2.86 -20.79 -11.99
CA LEU A 192 3.02 -20.39 -10.59
C LEU A 192 1.95 -20.99 -9.67
N GLU A 193 0.97 -21.71 -10.23
CA GLU A 193 -0.19 -22.24 -9.48
C GLU A 193 -0.84 -21.15 -8.60
N MET A 194 -0.87 -19.91 -9.13
CA MET A 194 -1.21 -18.72 -8.34
C MET A 194 -2.71 -18.58 -8.10
N ILE A 195 -3.52 -19.18 -8.97
CA ILE A 195 -4.98 -19.08 -8.92
C ILE A 195 -5.63 -20.45 -9.06
N GLU A 196 -6.80 -20.60 -8.44
CA GLU A 196 -7.69 -21.74 -8.60
C GLU A 196 -9.07 -21.29 -9.11
N ASP A 197 -9.73 -22.14 -9.89
CA ASP A 197 -11.10 -21.91 -10.37
C ASP A 197 -12.08 -22.09 -9.20
N SER A 198 -12.93 -21.09 -8.96
CA SER A 198 -13.90 -21.17 -7.86
C SER A 198 -15.15 -21.98 -8.20
N GLY A 199 -15.30 -22.41 -9.47
CA GLY A 199 -16.52 -23.03 -10.00
C GLY A 199 -17.65 -22.03 -10.30
N GLU A 200 -17.46 -20.76 -9.93
CA GLU A 200 -18.46 -19.71 -10.12
C GLU A 200 -18.23 -18.95 -11.43
N LYS A 201 -19.30 -18.31 -11.92
CA LYS A 201 -19.22 -17.46 -13.11
C LYS A 201 -19.90 -16.13 -12.88
N ARG A 202 -19.27 -15.04 -13.33
CA ARG A 202 -19.83 -13.69 -13.29
C ARG A 202 -20.29 -13.26 -14.67
N LYS A 203 -21.56 -12.85 -14.78
CA LYS A 203 -22.09 -12.25 -16.00
C LYS A 203 -21.97 -10.73 -15.90
N THR A 204 -21.20 -10.13 -16.81
CA THR A 204 -21.03 -8.68 -16.89
C THR A 204 -21.73 -8.18 -18.17
N GLY A 205 -22.89 -7.54 -18.01
CA GLY A 205 -23.71 -7.07 -19.12
C GLY A 205 -24.18 -8.20 -20.05
N SER A 206 -24.15 -7.96 -21.37
CA SER A 206 -24.61 -8.91 -22.40
C SER A 206 -23.56 -9.95 -22.81
N LYS A 207 -22.35 -9.93 -22.23
CA LYS A 207 -21.28 -10.88 -22.59
C LYS A 207 -21.50 -12.26 -21.97
N ARG A 208 -20.80 -13.27 -22.51
CA ARG A 208 -20.77 -14.62 -21.93
C ARG A 208 -20.23 -14.55 -20.49
N PRO A 209 -20.78 -15.34 -19.55
CA PRO A 209 -20.28 -15.39 -18.18
C PRO A 209 -18.79 -15.77 -18.15
N ALA A 210 -17.99 -15.00 -17.43
CA ALA A 210 -16.57 -15.26 -17.21
C ALA A 210 -16.39 -16.14 -15.95
N ALA A 211 -15.44 -17.08 -16.00
CA ALA A 211 -15.07 -17.87 -14.82
C ALA A 211 -14.45 -16.96 -13.75
N LEU A 212 -14.76 -17.26 -12.49
CA LEU A 212 -14.17 -16.62 -11.33
C LEU A 212 -13.06 -17.49 -10.76
N TYR A 213 -12.03 -16.81 -10.30
CA TYR A 213 -10.83 -17.38 -9.71
C TYR A 213 -10.57 -16.72 -8.36
N ARG A 214 -9.78 -17.39 -7.55
CA ARG A 214 -9.18 -16.85 -6.32
C ARG A 214 -7.71 -17.20 -6.26
N LEU A 215 -6.96 -16.50 -5.43
CA LEU A 215 -5.58 -16.89 -5.14
C LEU A 215 -5.58 -18.22 -4.35
N THR A 216 -4.65 -19.11 -4.67
CA THR A 216 -4.43 -20.38 -3.96
C THR A 216 -3.91 -20.19 -2.54
N GLU A 217 -3.14 -19.12 -2.34
CA GLU A 217 -2.64 -18.66 -1.05
C GLU A 217 -2.93 -17.16 -0.91
N PRO A 218 -3.04 -16.60 0.32
CA PRO A 218 -3.05 -15.14 0.50
C PRO A 218 -1.88 -14.50 -0.26
N ALA A 219 -2.03 -13.25 -0.73
CA ALA A 219 -1.00 -12.61 -1.55
C ALA A 219 0.41 -12.72 -0.90
N GLN A 220 1.35 -13.32 -1.62
CA GLN A 220 2.69 -13.66 -1.17
C GLN A 220 3.73 -13.16 -2.19
N THR A 221 4.93 -12.85 -1.73
CA THR A 221 6.06 -12.49 -2.63
C THR A 221 6.65 -13.80 -3.22
N PHE A 222 6.50 -14.05 -4.52
CA PHE A 222 7.15 -15.18 -5.20
C PHE A 222 8.50 -14.75 -5.84
N ASN A 223 9.41 -15.71 -6.05
CA ASN A 223 10.79 -15.49 -6.52
C ASN A 223 11.00 -15.64 -8.06
N ARG A 224 10.01 -15.42 -8.96
CA ARG A 224 10.16 -15.71 -10.41
C ARG A 224 9.61 -14.69 -11.43
N THR A 225 10.38 -14.47 -12.52
CA THR A 225 10.32 -13.33 -13.45
C THR A 225 9.20 -13.31 -14.52
N PHE A 226 8.39 -12.24 -14.76
CA PHE A 226 7.60 -12.11 -16.02
C PHE A 226 8.54 -11.67 -17.14
N ALA A 227 8.55 -12.39 -18.26
CA ALA A 227 9.22 -11.90 -19.46
C ALA A 227 8.40 -10.73 -20.04
N ALA A 228 9.06 -9.61 -20.34
CA ALA A 228 8.46 -8.51 -21.09
C ALA A 228 8.12 -8.99 -22.51
N ALA A 229 7.04 -8.47 -23.11
CA ALA A 229 6.78 -8.67 -24.52
C ALA A 229 7.91 -8.01 -25.33
N ALA A 230 8.59 -8.79 -26.18
CA ALA A 230 9.52 -8.26 -27.16
C ALA A 230 8.71 -7.39 -28.15
N GLY A 231 9.18 -6.16 -28.36
CA GLY A 231 8.63 -5.26 -29.39
C GLY A 231 8.93 -5.73 -30.80
#